data_AF-A0A831THH6-F1
#
_entry.id   AF-A0A831THH6-F1
#
_cell.length_a   1.000
_cell.length_b   1.000
_cell.length_c   1.000
_cell.angle_alpha   90.00
_cell.angle_beta   90.00
_cell.angle_gamma   90.00
#
_symmetry.space_group_name_H-M   'P 1'
#
loop_
_entity.id
_entity.type
_entity.pdbx_description
1 polymer ?
#
loop_
_entity_poly.entity_id
_entity_poly.type
_entity_poly.pdbx_seq_one_letter_code
_entity_poly.pdbx_strand_id
1 'polypeptide(L)'
;MRPFAALGVLTLLALLGALVATHVTADQRPDVAQLERAGQARAGDPGPVLAQVDGLPITTADLAERIAIVQANLDYMRQEAATGGPQADFLQEFARLIESAGVENAALGSLIVDRALMAEAQRRGLAPTGDEVARRVAQDRALAPQVDDPRMAAYIAVIGEERYWTVVYPATVQQELAAQRLWEAETGAVADPVERQRAWTSVQARIIGRARVTLVRPDLAAPATLEGALAYLQRYWELYSNANR
;
A
#
# COMPACT_ATOMS: atom_id res chain seq x y z
N MET A 1 6.07 -18.43 -17.27
CA MET A 1 6.61 -17.05 -17.23
C MET A 1 5.59 -16.09 -17.81
N ARG A 2 5.37 -14.97 -17.11
CA ARG A 2 4.32 -13.93 -17.24
C ARG A 2 3.02 -14.23 -16.47
N PRO A 3 2.89 -13.59 -15.31
CA PRO A 3 1.74 -12.71 -15.10
C PRO A 3 2.20 -11.41 -14.41
N PHE A 4 2.59 -10.40 -15.18
CA PHE A 4 2.87 -9.05 -14.64
C PHE A 4 2.25 -7.96 -15.53
N ALA A 5 1.13 -8.28 -16.15
CA ALA A 5 0.26 -7.33 -16.84
C ALA A 5 -1.07 -7.26 -16.08
N ALA A 6 -1.01 -6.74 -14.87
CA ALA A 6 -2.18 -6.31 -14.11
C ALA A 6 -1.79 -5.00 -13.41
N LEU A 7 -2.08 -3.93 -14.15
CA LEU A 7 -2.21 -2.51 -13.84
C LEU A 7 -2.00 -2.06 -12.39
N GLY A 8 -1.43 -0.86 -12.21
CA GLY A 8 -1.24 -0.16 -10.93
C GLY A 8 -2.54 0.29 -10.22
N VAL A 9 -3.51 -0.61 -10.19
CA VAL A 9 -4.60 -0.75 -9.22
C VAL A 9 -4.12 -1.59 -8.01
N LEU A 10 -2.93 -2.20 -8.10
CA LEU A 10 -2.39 -3.03 -7.02
C LEU A 10 -1.97 -2.26 -5.77
N THR A 11 -1.81 -0.93 -5.75
CA THR A 11 -1.50 -0.23 -4.49
C THR A 11 -2.69 -0.10 -3.53
N LEU A 12 -3.91 -0.42 -3.98
CA LEU A 12 -5.07 -0.66 -3.10
C LEU A 12 -5.16 -2.12 -2.61
N LEU A 13 -4.56 -3.08 -3.33
CA LEU A 13 -4.68 -4.52 -3.09
C LEU A 13 -3.36 -5.22 -2.67
N ALA A 14 -2.21 -4.56 -2.71
CA ALA A 14 -0.89 -5.15 -2.45
C ALA A 14 -0.62 -5.37 -0.95
N LEU A 15 -1.48 -4.87 -0.06
CA LEU A 15 -1.51 -5.30 1.34
C LEU A 15 -2.05 -6.73 1.51
N LEU A 16 -2.57 -7.35 0.45
CA LEU A 16 -2.97 -8.77 0.36
C LEU A 16 -1.92 -9.62 -0.37
N GLY A 17 -0.63 -9.24 -0.35
CA GLY A 17 0.48 -9.93 -1.02
C GLY A 17 0.76 -11.39 -0.58
N ALA A 18 -0.12 -12.02 0.19
CA ALA A 18 -0.16 -13.48 0.40
C ALA A 18 -1.43 -14.15 -0.20
N LEU A 19 -2.28 -13.45 -0.95
CA LEU A 19 -3.43 -14.03 -1.67
C LEU A 19 -3.04 -14.45 -3.10
N VAL A 20 -2.01 -15.27 -3.23
CA VAL A 20 -1.82 -16.04 -4.47
C VAL A 20 -2.76 -17.23 -4.38
N ALA A 21 -3.80 -17.20 -5.21
CA ALA A 21 -4.75 -18.27 -5.53
C ALA A 21 -6.04 -18.38 -4.69
N THR A 22 -7.02 -17.51 -4.94
CA THR A 22 -8.43 -17.92 -5.11
C THR A 22 -9.26 -16.77 -5.71
N HIS A 23 -10.10 -17.10 -6.69
CA HIS A 23 -11.15 -16.32 -7.35
C HIS A 23 -11.81 -15.19 -6.52
N VAL A 24 -11.21 -13.99 -6.51
CA VAL A 24 -11.91 -12.76 -6.10
C VAL A 24 -12.75 -12.29 -7.29
N THR A 25 -14.06 -12.50 -7.22
CA THR A 25 -15.03 -11.97 -8.16
C THR A 25 -15.03 -10.44 -8.09
N ALA A 26 -15.26 -9.76 -9.22
CA ALA A 26 -15.12 -8.31 -9.34
C ALA A 26 -16.07 -7.49 -8.45
N ASP A 27 -17.10 -8.11 -7.89
CA ASP A 27 -18.22 -7.46 -7.17
C ASP A 27 -17.95 -7.12 -5.70
N GLN A 28 -16.82 -7.53 -5.13
CA GLN A 28 -16.57 -7.38 -3.68
C GLN A 28 -15.46 -6.39 -3.35
N ARG A 29 -14.91 -5.68 -4.33
CA ARG A 29 -13.82 -4.73 -4.10
C ARG A 29 -14.35 -3.39 -3.53
N PRO A 30 -13.49 -2.51 -2.97
CA PRO A 30 -13.88 -1.16 -2.53
C PRO A 30 -14.84 -0.47 -3.50
N ASP A 31 -15.93 0.11 -3.01
CA ASP A 31 -16.94 0.72 -3.87
C ASP A 31 -16.46 2.05 -4.50
N VAL A 32 -17.24 2.55 -5.46
CA VAL A 32 -16.93 3.80 -6.17
C VAL A 32 -16.83 4.99 -5.21
N ALA A 33 -17.75 5.10 -4.25
CA ALA A 33 -17.79 6.24 -3.31
C ALA A 33 -16.60 6.24 -2.33
N GLN A 34 -16.08 5.07 -1.96
CA GLN A 34 -14.86 4.91 -1.17
C GLN A 34 -13.65 5.42 -1.95
N LEU A 35 -13.55 5.10 -3.23
CA LEU A 35 -12.45 5.58 -4.09
C LEU A 35 -12.58 7.07 -4.40
N GLU A 36 -13.79 7.61 -4.56
CA GLU A 36 -14.00 9.05 -4.69
C GLU A 36 -13.50 9.81 -3.46
N ARG A 37 -13.78 9.32 -2.25
CA ARG A 37 -13.28 9.93 -1.00
C ARG A 37 -11.75 9.92 -0.92
N ALA A 38 -11.11 8.83 -1.31
CA ALA A 38 -9.65 8.77 -1.41
C ALA A 38 -9.11 9.78 -2.43
N GLY A 39 -9.78 9.89 -3.59
CA GLY A 39 -9.46 10.88 -4.61
C GLY A 39 -9.60 12.31 -4.10
N GLN A 40 -10.64 12.61 -3.32
CA GLN A 40 -10.89 13.96 -2.78
C GLN A 40 -9.79 14.39 -1.81
N ALA A 41 -9.34 13.47 -0.94
CA ALA A 41 -8.21 13.71 -0.05
C ALA A 41 -6.92 14.01 -0.81
N ARG A 42 -6.73 13.38 -1.99
CA ARG A 42 -5.55 13.56 -2.83
C ARG A 42 -5.65 14.73 -3.81
N ALA A 43 -6.86 15.16 -4.18
CA ALA A 43 -7.13 16.19 -5.19
C ALA A 43 -6.57 17.58 -4.83
N GLY A 44 -6.38 17.86 -3.54
CA GLY A 44 -5.85 19.14 -3.04
C GLY A 44 -4.33 19.25 -2.99
N ASP A 45 -3.84 20.36 -2.44
CA ASP A 45 -2.45 20.56 -2.01
C ASP A 45 -2.02 19.38 -1.10
N PRO A 46 -0.81 18.80 -1.27
CA PRO A 46 -0.25 17.80 -0.36
C PRO A 46 -0.39 18.16 1.13
N GLY A 47 -0.42 19.45 1.44
CA GLY A 47 -0.52 19.98 2.80
C GLY A 47 0.80 19.84 3.57
N PRO A 48 0.80 20.20 4.86
CA PRO A 48 2.02 20.17 5.66
C PRO A 48 2.56 18.74 5.84
N VAL A 49 3.89 18.64 6.00
CA VAL A 49 4.58 17.40 6.37
C VAL A 49 4.26 17.08 7.83
N LEU A 50 3.64 15.92 8.07
CA LEU A 50 3.31 15.43 9.42
C LEU A 50 4.38 14.51 10.00
N ALA A 51 5.05 13.74 9.16
CA ALA A 51 6.12 12.85 9.56
C ALA A 51 7.21 12.77 8.50
N GLN A 52 8.38 12.28 8.92
CA GLN A 52 9.49 11.94 8.05
C GLN A 52 9.99 10.53 8.39
N VAL A 53 10.36 9.78 7.36
CA VAL A 53 10.99 8.46 7.47
C VAL A 53 12.28 8.51 6.66
N ASP A 54 13.42 8.48 7.35
CA ASP A 54 14.74 8.64 6.73
C ASP A 54 14.83 9.87 5.81
N GLY A 55 14.18 10.97 6.20
CA GLY A 55 14.13 12.22 5.45
C GLY A 55 13.06 12.28 4.34
N LEU A 56 12.38 11.17 4.02
CA LEU A 56 11.26 11.18 3.09
C LEU A 56 9.97 11.64 3.79
N PRO A 57 9.23 12.61 3.22
CA PRO A 57 8.05 13.18 3.88
C PRO A 57 6.83 12.27 3.78
N ILE A 58 5.98 12.38 4.81
CA ILE A 58 4.58 11.96 4.82
C ILE A 58 3.76 13.24 5.05
N THR A 59 2.83 13.54 4.16
CA THR A 59 1.99 14.75 4.26
C THR A 59 0.59 14.44 4.80
N THR A 60 -0.18 15.48 5.14
CA THR A 60 -1.59 15.32 5.56
C THR A 60 -2.45 14.70 4.47
N ALA A 61 -2.21 15.04 3.20
CA ALA A 61 -2.92 14.41 2.09
C ALA A 61 -2.58 12.92 1.96
N ASP A 62 -1.31 12.53 2.13
CA ASP A 62 -0.90 11.11 2.10
C ASP A 62 -1.64 10.30 3.19
N LEU A 63 -1.72 10.86 4.41
CA LEU A 63 -2.40 10.19 5.53
C LEU A 63 -3.91 10.12 5.31
N ALA A 64 -4.55 11.20 4.86
CA ALA A 64 -5.99 11.22 4.61
C ALA A 64 -6.40 10.24 3.49
N GLU A 65 -5.63 10.19 2.41
CA GLU A 65 -5.81 9.23 1.34
C GLU A 65 -5.66 7.79 1.86
N ARG A 66 -4.58 7.52 2.62
CA ARG A 66 -4.34 6.17 3.14
C ARG A 66 -5.40 5.75 4.17
N ILE A 67 -5.93 6.66 4.98
CA ILE A 67 -7.07 6.40 5.87
C ILE A 67 -8.28 5.93 5.07
N ALA A 68 -8.65 6.64 4.00
CA ALA A 68 -9.77 6.25 3.16
C ALA A 68 -9.57 4.86 2.53
N ILE A 69 -8.35 4.56 2.07
CA ILE A 69 -7.98 3.24 1.54
C ILE A 69 -8.09 2.14 2.62
N VAL A 70 -7.58 2.39 3.83
CA VAL A 70 -7.64 1.41 4.93
C VAL A 70 -9.09 1.16 5.34
N GLN A 71 -9.95 2.18 5.39
CA GLN A 71 -11.39 2.02 5.66
C GLN A 71 -12.05 1.15 4.60
N ALA A 72 -11.79 1.43 3.33
CA ALA A 72 -12.35 0.67 2.22
C ALA A 72 -11.92 -0.80 2.26
N ASN A 73 -10.65 -1.06 2.58
CA ASN A 73 -10.12 -2.40 2.73
C ASN A 73 -10.71 -3.12 3.96
N LEU A 74 -10.93 -2.42 5.07
CA LEU A 74 -11.58 -2.97 6.25
C LEU A 74 -13.03 -3.39 5.96
N ASP A 75 -13.78 -2.54 5.25
CA ASP A 75 -15.15 -2.84 4.84
C ASP A 75 -15.18 -4.05 3.90
N TYR A 76 -14.26 -4.12 2.93
CA TYR A 76 -14.09 -5.29 2.08
C TYR A 76 -13.81 -6.56 2.89
N MET A 77 -12.82 -6.53 3.79
CA MET A 77 -12.44 -7.71 4.59
C MET A 77 -13.62 -8.23 5.41
N ARG A 78 -14.44 -7.33 6.00
CA ARG A 78 -15.65 -7.71 6.74
C ARG A 78 -16.68 -8.39 5.84
N GLN A 79 -16.94 -7.83 4.67
CA GLN A 79 -17.90 -8.38 3.71
C GLN A 79 -17.45 -9.75 3.19
N GLU A 80 -16.18 -9.85 2.77
CA GLU A 80 -15.61 -11.08 2.25
C GLU A 80 -15.57 -12.18 3.31
N ALA A 81 -15.15 -11.84 4.54
CA ALA A 81 -15.19 -12.78 5.65
C ALA A 81 -16.60 -13.31 5.96
N ALA A 82 -17.64 -12.48 5.81
CA ALA A 82 -19.01 -12.88 6.04
C ALA A 82 -19.53 -13.90 5.01
N THR A 83 -18.87 -14.04 3.86
CA THR A 83 -19.20 -15.08 2.86
C THR A 83 -18.78 -16.48 3.29
N GLY A 84 -17.91 -16.61 4.30
CA GLY A 84 -17.44 -17.90 4.80
C GLY A 84 -16.47 -18.63 3.86
N GLY A 85 -15.83 -17.91 2.94
CA GLY A 85 -14.83 -18.48 2.04
C GLY A 85 -13.56 -19.00 2.75
N PRO A 86 -12.64 -19.66 2.03
CA PRO A 86 -11.43 -20.29 2.59
C PRO A 86 -10.50 -19.37 3.39
N GLN A 87 -10.67 -18.05 3.26
CA GLN A 87 -9.84 -17.04 3.91
C GLN A 87 -10.59 -16.25 4.99
N ALA A 88 -11.83 -16.62 5.31
CA ALA A 88 -12.68 -15.86 6.22
C ALA A 88 -12.00 -15.60 7.57
N ASP A 89 -11.39 -16.63 8.18
CA ASP A 89 -10.72 -16.48 9.49
C ASP A 89 -9.55 -15.50 9.44
N PHE A 90 -8.71 -15.59 8.39
CA PHE A 90 -7.59 -14.69 8.20
C PHE A 90 -8.06 -13.24 7.98
N LEU A 91 -9.08 -13.03 7.15
CA LEU A 91 -9.65 -11.71 6.89
C LEU A 91 -10.31 -11.11 8.14
N GLN A 92 -10.97 -11.93 8.96
CA GLN A 92 -11.52 -11.48 10.25
C GLN A 92 -10.42 -11.09 11.23
N GLU A 93 -9.36 -11.90 11.34
CA GLU A 93 -8.24 -11.59 12.22
C GLU A 93 -7.52 -10.31 11.79
N PHE A 94 -7.35 -10.13 10.48
CA PHE A 94 -6.76 -8.91 9.92
C PHE A 94 -7.64 -7.68 10.14
N ALA A 95 -8.96 -7.80 9.95
CA ALA A 95 -9.92 -6.74 10.24
C ALA A 95 -9.88 -6.34 11.73
N ARG A 96 -9.89 -7.31 12.64
CA ARG A 96 -9.77 -7.06 14.10
C ARG A 96 -8.46 -6.37 14.46
N LEU A 97 -7.36 -6.71 13.78
CA LEU A 97 -6.08 -6.03 13.99
C LEU A 97 -6.20 -4.54 13.66
N ILE A 98 -6.72 -4.19 12.48
CA ILE A 98 -6.94 -2.78 12.08
C ILE A 98 -7.87 -2.08 13.06
N GLU A 99 -9.00 -2.70 13.42
CA GLU A 99 -9.98 -2.12 14.36
C GLU A 99 -9.36 -1.85 15.73
N SER A 100 -8.56 -2.79 16.25
CA SER A 100 -7.91 -2.66 17.56
C SER A 100 -6.83 -1.58 17.58
N ALA A 101 -6.15 -1.35 16.46
CA ALA A 101 -5.14 -0.31 16.33
C ALA A 101 -5.74 1.06 16.01
N GLY A 102 -6.91 1.10 15.35
CA GLY A 102 -7.45 2.28 14.70
C GLY A 102 -6.95 2.41 13.26
N VAL A 103 -7.85 2.83 12.37
CA VAL A 103 -7.60 3.01 10.94
C VAL A 103 -6.45 3.99 10.70
N GLU A 104 -6.36 5.04 11.50
CA GLU A 104 -5.35 6.09 11.36
C GLU A 104 -3.95 5.58 11.70
N ASN A 105 -3.82 4.72 12.71
CA ASN A 105 -2.55 4.06 13.04
C ASN A 105 -2.14 3.06 11.96
N ALA A 106 -3.09 2.27 11.43
CA ALA A 106 -2.82 1.36 10.32
C ALA A 106 -2.40 2.12 9.05
N ALA A 107 -3.04 3.26 8.77
CA ALA A 107 -2.70 4.12 7.65
C ALA A 107 -1.30 4.73 7.78
N LEU A 108 -0.99 5.31 8.95
CA LEU A 108 0.35 5.83 9.22
C LEU A 108 1.41 4.72 9.16
N GLY A 109 1.12 3.52 9.67
CA GLY A 109 1.99 2.35 9.57
C GLY A 109 2.31 1.97 8.14
N SER A 110 1.30 1.89 7.26
CA SER A 110 1.51 1.63 5.83
C SER A 110 2.40 2.69 5.18
N LEU A 111 2.20 3.97 5.50
CA LEU A 111 3.04 5.03 4.94
C LEU A 111 4.48 4.95 5.45
N ILE A 112 4.68 4.55 6.71
CA ILE A 112 6.03 4.30 7.26
C ILE A 112 6.72 3.19 6.48
N VAL A 113 6.03 2.08 6.18
CA VAL A 113 6.55 0.98 5.34
C VAL A 113 6.97 1.51 3.97
N ASP A 114 6.06 2.21 3.28
CA ASP A 114 6.29 2.71 1.92
C ASP A 114 7.56 3.60 1.86
N ARG A 115 7.68 4.54 2.81
CA ARG A 115 8.82 5.46 2.86
C ARG A 115 10.10 4.76 3.30
N ALA A 116 10.05 3.83 4.26
CA ALA A 116 11.23 3.08 4.70
C ALA A 116 11.81 2.19 3.57
N LEU A 117 10.93 1.52 2.81
CA LEU A 117 11.35 0.73 1.64
C LEU A 117 11.94 1.62 0.55
N MET A 118 11.31 2.75 0.23
CA MET A 118 11.84 3.69 -0.75
C MET A 118 13.22 4.23 -0.33
N ALA A 119 13.38 4.63 0.94
CA ALA A 119 14.66 5.10 1.47
C ALA A 119 15.75 4.03 1.42
N GLU A 120 15.41 2.78 1.75
CA GLU A 120 16.36 1.66 1.64
C GLU A 120 16.75 1.39 0.19
N ALA A 121 15.80 1.43 -0.75
CA ALA A 121 16.10 1.28 -2.18
C ALA A 121 17.03 2.39 -2.66
N GLN A 122 16.81 3.64 -2.24
CA GLN A 122 17.70 4.76 -2.56
C GLN A 122 19.11 4.55 -1.99
N ARG A 123 19.24 4.14 -0.71
CA ARG A 123 20.53 3.85 -0.08
C ARG A 123 21.33 2.78 -0.82
N ARG A 124 20.64 1.82 -1.42
CA ARG A 124 21.26 0.69 -2.14
C ARG A 124 21.46 0.93 -3.64
N GLY A 125 21.10 2.11 -4.15
CA GLY A 125 21.14 2.38 -5.59
C GLY A 125 20.14 1.56 -6.40
N LEU A 126 19.05 1.10 -5.76
CA LEU A 126 17.98 0.32 -6.38
C LEU A 126 16.77 1.18 -6.78
N ALA A 127 16.75 2.47 -6.45
CA ALA A 127 15.66 3.36 -6.85
C ALA A 127 15.51 3.41 -8.38
N PRO A 128 14.27 3.37 -8.92
CA PRO A 128 14.03 3.47 -10.35
C PRO A 128 14.40 4.86 -10.88
N THR A 129 14.87 4.91 -12.12
CA THR A 129 15.14 6.15 -12.84
C THR A 129 13.84 6.81 -13.29
N GLY A 130 13.89 8.12 -13.58
CA GLY A 130 12.74 8.85 -14.13
C GLY A 130 12.22 8.25 -15.43
N ASP A 131 13.11 7.80 -16.32
CA ASP A 131 12.75 7.18 -17.60
C ASP A 131 12.04 5.83 -17.41
N GLU A 132 12.42 5.06 -16.40
CA GLU A 132 11.76 3.81 -16.05
C GLU A 132 10.34 4.04 -15.54
N VAL A 133 10.17 5.03 -14.66
CA VAL A 133 8.85 5.44 -14.15
C VAL A 133 7.98 5.93 -15.32
N ALA A 134 8.49 6.85 -16.15
CA ALA A 134 7.75 7.40 -17.27
C ALA A 134 7.31 6.32 -18.28
N ARG A 135 8.19 5.35 -18.58
CA ARG A 135 7.87 4.23 -19.47
C ARG A 135 6.78 3.34 -18.88
N ARG A 136 6.84 3.02 -17.59
CA ARG A 136 5.80 2.22 -16.93
C ARG A 136 4.46 2.97 -16.88
N VAL A 137 4.48 4.27 -16.56
CA VAL A 137 3.28 5.12 -16.58
C VAL A 137 2.65 5.17 -17.97
N ALA A 138 3.44 5.36 -19.02
CA ALA A 138 2.94 5.38 -20.40
C ALA A 138 2.31 4.04 -20.81
N GLN A 139 2.95 2.92 -20.42
CA GLN A 139 2.43 1.58 -20.67
C GLN A 139 1.10 1.36 -19.95
N ASP A 140 1.02 1.70 -18.66
CA ASP A 140 -0.19 1.50 -17.85
C ASP A 140 -1.33 2.41 -18.34
N ARG A 141 -1.03 3.65 -18.74
CA ARG A 141 -2.01 4.57 -19.34
C ARG A 141 -2.61 4.02 -20.63
N ALA A 142 -1.79 3.38 -21.49
CA ALA A 142 -2.28 2.76 -22.72
C ALA A 142 -3.16 1.51 -22.46
N LEU A 143 -2.96 0.84 -21.33
CA LEU A 143 -3.73 -0.34 -20.94
C LEU A 143 -5.00 0.02 -20.15
N ALA A 144 -5.05 1.18 -19.50
CA ALA A 144 -6.16 1.59 -18.63
C ALA A 144 -7.56 1.47 -19.30
N PRO A 145 -7.76 1.84 -20.58
CA PRO A 145 -9.06 1.70 -21.25
C PRO A 145 -9.53 0.24 -21.41
N GLN A 146 -8.63 -0.75 -21.31
CA GLN A 146 -8.96 -2.16 -21.50
C GLN A 146 -9.48 -2.84 -20.23
N VAL A 147 -9.37 -2.17 -19.08
CA VAL A 147 -9.78 -2.71 -17.76
C VAL A 147 -11.20 -2.36 -17.41
N ASP A 148 -11.69 -1.22 -17.91
CA ASP A 148 -13.02 -0.65 -17.63
C ASP A 148 -13.42 -0.74 -16.16
N ASP A 149 -12.53 -0.28 -15.26
CA ASP A 149 -12.79 -0.28 -13.82
C ASP A 149 -13.47 1.03 -13.39
N PRO A 150 -14.78 1.03 -13.07
CA PRO A 150 -15.51 2.25 -12.72
C PRO A 150 -14.96 2.93 -11.46
N ARG A 151 -14.29 2.18 -10.58
CA ARG A 151 -13.71 2.70 -9.34
C ARG A 151 -12.44 3.49 -9.61
N MET A 152 -11.60 2.97 -10.51
CA MET A 152 -10.41 3.68 -10.98
C MET A 152 -10.83 4.93 -11.76
N ALA A 153 -11.86 4.84 -12.61
CA ALA A 153 -12.39 5.99 -13.33
C ALA A 153 -12.88 7.09 -12.38
N ALA A 154 -13.60 6.74 -11.31
CA ALA A 154 -14.09 7.71 -10.32
C ALA A 154 -12.96 8.39 -9.53
N TYR A 155 -11.95 7.62 -9.08
CA TYR A 155 -10.77 8.17 -8.41
C TYR A 155 -10.00 9.14 -9.33
N ILE A 156 -9.79 8.78 -10.60
CA ILE A 156 -9.13 9.62 -11.60
C ILE A 156 -9.96 10.89 -11.88
N ALA A 157 -11.27 10.76 -12.02
CA ALA A 157 -12.17 11.88 -12.27
C ALA A 157 -12.10 12.94 -11.16
N VAL A 158 -12.02 12.51 -9.90
CA VAL A 158 -11.90 13.41 -8.75
C VAL A 158 -10.56 14.14 -8.69
N ILE A 159 -9.45 13.45 -8.99
CA ILE A 159 -8.11 14.05 -8.98
C ILE A 159 -7.86 14.95 -10.20
N GLY A 160 -8.55 14.65 -11.31
CA GLY A 160 -8.27 15.19 -12.63
C GLY A 160 -7.28 14.29 -13.37
N GLU A 161 -7.66 13.86 -14.58
CA GLU A 161 -6.89 12.89 -15.38
C GLU A 161 -5.43 13.33 -15.59
N GLU A 162 -5.20 14.59 -15.96
CA GLU A 162 -3.85 15.12 -16.18
C GLU A 162 -2.99 15.00 -14.93
N ARG A 163 -3.51 15.45 -13.78
CA ARG A 163 -2.78 15.41 -12.50
C ARG A 163 -2.54 13.99 -12.03
N TYR A 164 -3.49 13.08 -12.25
CA TYR A 164 -3.32 11.67 -11.93
C TYR A 164 -2.12 11.08 -12.69
N TRP A 165 -2.09 11.21 -14.02
CA TRP A 165 -1.05 10.60 -14.85
C TRP A 165 0.32 11.28 -14.77
N THR A 166 0.38 12.56 -14.41
CA THR A 166 1.64 13.33 -14.42
C THR A 166 2.25 13.54 -13.04
N VAL A 167 1.46 13.47 -11.97
CA VAL A 167 1.93 13.77 -10.60
C VAL A 167 1.68 12.59 -9.65
N VAL A 168 0.44 12.12 -9.55
CA VAL A 168 0.06 11.14 -8.51
C VAL A 168 0.58 9.74 -8.84
N TYR A 169 0.21 9.21 -10.01
CA TYR A 169 0.55 7.84 -10.41
C TYR A 169 2.06 7.61 -10.60
N PRO A 170 2.85 8.54 -11.16
CA PRO A 170 4.31 8.37 -11.22
C PRO A 170 4.97 8.17 -9.87
N ALA A 171 4.50 8.86 -8.81
CA ALA A 171 5.03 8.69 -7.46
C ALA A 171 4.73 7.29 -6.89
N THR A 172 3.53 6.77 -7.16
CA THR A 172 3.16 5.39 -6.83
C THR A 172 4.03 4.38 -7.57
N VAL A 173 4.17 4.54 -8.89
CA VAL A 173 5.01 3.66 -9.73
C VAL A 173 6.47 3.66 -9.25
N GLN A 174 7.00 4.82 -8.86
CA GLN A 174 8.34 4.93 -8.31
C GLN A 174 8.51 4.08 -7.04
N GLN A 175 7.54 4.14 -6.13
CA GLN A 175 7.54 3.35 -4.89
C GLN A 175 7.40 1.85 -5.17
N GLU A 176 6.49 1.45 -6.06
CA GLU A 176 6.27 0.05 -6.44
C GLU A 176 7.51 -0.57 -7.07
N LEU A 177 8.15 0.12 -8.01
CA LEU A 177 9.38 -0.36 -8.65
C LEU A 177 10.55 -0.46 -7.66
N ALA A 178 10.66 0.50 -6.73
CA ALA A 178 11.67 0.45 -5.68
C ALA A 178 11.47 -0.76 -4.74
N ALA A 179 10.24 -0.98 -4.30
CA ALA A 179 9.89 -2.13 -3.45
C ALA A 179 10.08 -3.46 -4.20
N GLN A 180 9.69 -3.53 -5.48
CA GLN A 180 9.90 -4.70 -6.32
C GLN A 180 11.39 -5.04 -6.43
N ARG A 181 12.25 -4.06 -6.70
CA ARG A 181 13.70 -4.30 -6.80
C ARG A 181 14.33 -4.74 -5.49
N LEU A 182 13.88 -4.20 -4.37
CA LEU A 182 14.29 -4.69 -3.06
C LEU A 182 13.87 -6.14 -2.83
N TRP A 183 12.62 -6.47 -3.16
CA TRP A 183 12.11 -7.83 -3.07
C TRP A 183 12.91 -8.80 -3.96
N GLU A 184 13.20 -8.43 -5.21
CA GLU A 184 14.01 -9.20 -6.14
C GLU A 184 15.45 -9.37 -5.63
N ALA A 185 16.06 -8.32 -5.10
CA ALA A 185 17.44 -8.37 -4.60
C ALA A 185 17.58 -9.23 -3.34
N GLU A 186 16.60 -9.20 -2.44
CA GLU A 186 16.65 -9.90 -1.15
C GLU A 186 16.10 -11.33 -1.22
N THR A 187 15.18 -11.60 -2.14
CA THR A 187 14.49 -12.89 -2.22
C THR A 187 14.62 -13.59 -3.58
N GLY A 188 15.38 -13.00 -4.51
CA GLY A 188 15.60 -13.47 -5.89
C GLY A 188 15.94 -14.96 -6.02
N ALA A 189 16.76 -15.45 -5.09
CA ALA A 189 17.26 -16.82 -5.05
C ALA A 189 16.33 -17.83 -4.34
N VAL A 190 15.27 -17.36 -3.67
CA VAL A 190 14.34 -18.24 -2.94
C VAL A 190 13.30 -18.78 -3.92
N ALA A 191 13.32 -20.10 -4.14
CA ALA A 191 12.46 -20.76 -5.13
C ALA A 191 11.05 -21.04 -4.59
N ASP A 192 10.93 -21.46 -3.33
CA ASP A 192 9.64 -21.75 -2.72
C ASP A 192 8.85 -20.45 -2.45
N PRO A 193 7.62 -20.31 -2.96
CA PRO A 193 6.84 -19.07 -2.80
C PRO A 193 6.52 -18.71 -1.35
N VAL A 194 6.30 -19.69 -0.47
CA VAL A 194 5.95 -19.46 0.94
C VAL A 194 7.18 -19.01 1.72
N GLU A 195 8.32 -19.69 1.53
CA GLU A 195 9.60 -19.28 2.10
C GLU A 195 10.02 -17.90 1.61
N ARG A 196 9.78 -17.61 0.32
CA ARG A 196 10.07 -16.30 -0.28
C ARG A 196 9.26 -15.20 0.36
N GLN A 197 7.97 -15.42 0.59
CA GLN A 197 7.10 -14.46 1.28
C GLN A 197 7.54 -14.25 2.73
N ARG A 198 7.88 -15.33 3.45
CA ARG A 198 8.40 -15.25 4.83
C ARG A 198 9.72 -14.48 4.92
N ALA A 199 10.62 -14.72 3.97
CA ALA A 199 11.88 -13.98 3.85
C ALA A 199 11.61 -12.49 3.61
N TRP A 200 10.67 -12.16 2.73
CA TRP A 200 10.28 -10.78 2.47
C TRP A 200 9.71 -10.08 3.71
N THR A 201 8.78 -10.72 4.42
CA THR A 201 8.23 -10.17 5.68
C THR A 201 9.34 -9.85 6.70
N SER A 202 10.33 -10.74 6.82
CA SER A 202 11.48 -10.55 7.71
C SER A 202 12.37 -9.37 7.26
N VAL A 203 12.56 -9.22 5.95
CA VAL A 203 13.31 -8.09 5.36
C VAL A 203 12.59 -6.76 5.62
N GLN A 204 11.27 -6.70 5.41
CA GLN A 204 10.47 -5.49 5.67
C GLN A 204 10.56 -5.08 7.15
N ALA A 205 10.34 -6.04 8.07
CA ALA A 205 10.43 -5.79 9.51
C ALA A 205 11.83 -5.26 9.90
N ARG A 206 12.89 -5.85 9.34
CA ARG A 206 14.27 -5.39 9.56
C ARG A 206 14.53 -3.98 9.03
N ILE A 207 14.03 -3.65 7.84
CA ILE A 207 14.21 -2.32 7.24
C ILE A 207 13.51 -1.27 8.11
N ILE A 208 12.27 -1.54 8.50
CA ILE A 208 11.45 -0.60 9.29
C ILE A 208 12.00 -0.45 10.70
N GLY A 209 12.45 -1.54 11.34
CA GLY A 209 13.09 -1.50 12.64
C GLY A 209 14.41 -0.69 12.67
N ARG A 210 14.97 -0.34 11.51
CA ARG A 210 16.16 0.52 11.39
C ARG A 210 15.84 1.93 10.86
N ALA A 211 14.64 2.16 10.35
CA ALA A 211 14.26 3.43 9.76
C ALA A 211 14.12 4.50 10.84
N ARG A 212 14.66 5.70 10.61
CA ARG A 212 14.46 6.84 11.49
C ARG A 212 13.12 7.49 11.18
N VAL A 213 12.13 7.25 12.04
CA VAL A 213 10.81 7.87 11.94
C VAL A 213 10.71 9.05 12.90
N THR A 214 10.19 10.19 12.43
CA THR A 214 9.97 11.39 13.25
C THR A 214 8.61 11.99 12.93
N LEU A 215 7.76 12.14 13.94
CA LEU A 215 6.54 12.96 13.83
C LEU A 215 6.92 14.42 13.97
N VAL A 216 6.81 15.17 12.87
CA VAL A 216 7.13 16.61 12.81
C VAL A 216 5.94 17.44 13.30
N ARG A 217 4.71 16.98 13.00
CA ARG A 217 3.46 17.63 13.41
C ARG A 217 2.50 16.60 14.03
N PRO A 218 2.74 16.16 15.28
CA PRO A 218 1.90 15.17 15.94
C PRO A 218 0.46 15.64 16.12
N ASP A 219 0.23 16.95 16.22
CA ASP A 219 -1.09 17.58 16.26
C ASP A 219 -1.92 17.31 15.00
N LEU A 220 -1.28 17.24 13.83
CA LEU A 220 -1.94 16.97 12.55
C LEU A 220 -2.04 15.49 12.21
N ALA A 221 -1.27 14.64 12.90
CA ALA A 221 -1.36 13.18 12.75
C ALA A 221 -2.49 12.57 13.60
N ALA A 222 -2.92 13.27 14.65
CA ALA A 222 -3.94 12.78 15.58
C ALA A 222 -5.25 12.38 14.84
N PRO A 223 -5.90 11.26 15.22
CA PRO A 223 -5.60 10.43 16.39
C PRO A 223 -4.44 9.42 16.20
N ALA A 224 -3.81 9.34 15.02
CA ALA A 224 -2.67 8.45 14.83
C ALA A 224 -1.48 8.87 15.71
N THR A 225 -0.76 7.88 16.24
CA THR A 225 0.48 8.06 16.98
C THR A 225 1.56 7.17 16.40
N LEU A 226 2.83 7.58 16.59
CA LEU A 226 3.96 6.77 16.13
C LEU A 226 3.99 5.42 16.86
N GLU A 227 3.75 5.43 18.18
CA GLU A 227 3.68 4.22 18.99
C GLU A 227 2.57 3.28 18.49
N GLY A 228 1.36 3.80 18.24
CA GLY A 228 0.24 3.02 17.73
C GLY A 228 0.51 2.44 16.34
N ALA A 229 1.10 3.23 15.44
CA ALA A 229 1.47 2.77 14.11
C ALA A 229 2.55 1.66 14.14
N LEU A 230 3.59 1.81 14.97
CA LEU A 230 4.63 0.79 15.11
C LEU A 230 4.12 -0.48 15.79
N ALA A 231 3.26 -0.36 16.82
CA ALA A 231 2.60 -1.50 17.45
C ALA A 231 1.69 -2.26 16.48
N TYR A 232 0.96 -1.55 15.61
CA TYR A 232 0.21 -2.16 14.52
C TYR A 232 1.12 -2.97 13.58
N LEU A 233 2.23 -2.37 13.11
CA LEU A 233 3.15 -3.04 12.19
C LEU A 233 3.78 -4.30 12.80
N GLN A 234 4.13 -4.27 14.08
CA GLN A 234 4.64 -5.44 14.78
C GLN A 234 3.62 -6.59 14.76
N ARG A 235 2.38 -6.33 15.17
CA ARG A 235 1.30 -7.34 15.19
C ARG A 235 0.94 -7.81 13.77
N TYR A 236 1.01 -6.92 12.78
CA TYR A 236 0.85 -7.25 11.36
C TYR A 236 1.86 -8.33 10.92
N TRP A 237 3.15 -8.17 11.25
CA TRP A 237 4.15 -9.17 10.88
C TRP A 237 4.02 -10.48 11.65
N GLU A 238 3.60 -10.43 12.91
CA GLU A 238 3.30 -11.63 13.70
C GLU A 238 2.17 -12.44 13.06
N LEU A 239 1.10 -11.78 12.64
CA LEU A 239 -0.03 -12.40 11.94
C LEU A 239 0.41 -13.09 10.64
N TYR A 240 1.18 -12.39 9.80
CA TYR A 240 1.73 -12.95 8.56
C TYR A 240 2.73 -14.09 8.80
N SER A 241 3.52 -14.02 9.86
CA SER A 241 4.47 -15.07 10.20
C SER A 241 3.78 -16.34 10.72
N ASN A 242 2.62 -16.21 11.35
CA ASN A 242 1.83 -17.33 11.85
C ASN A 242 0.93 -17.95 10.77
N ALA A 243 0.37 -17.14 9.87
CA ALA A 243 -0.46 -17.62 8.75
C ALA A 243 0.32 -18.45 7.71
N ASN A 244 1.65 -18.28 7.67
CA ASN A 244 2.55 -19.01 6.76
C ASN A 244 3.29 -20.17 7.45
N ARG A 245 2.77 -20.71 8.56
CA ARG A 245 3.27 -21.93 9.23
C ARG A 245 2.44 -23.14 8.80
#